data_AF-D4ZHY3-F1
#
_entry.id   AF-D4ZHY3-F1
#
_cell.length_a   1.000
_cell.length_b   1.000
_cell.length_c   1.000
_cell.angle_alpha   90.00
_cell.angle_beta   90.00
_cell.angle_gamma   90.00
#
_symmetry.space_group_name_H-M   'P 1'
#
loop_
_entity.id
_entity.type
_entity.pdbx_description
1 polymer ?
#
loop_
_entity_poly.entity_id
_entity_poly.type
_entity_poly.pdbx_seq_one_letter_code
_entity_poly.pdbx_strand_id
1 'polypeptide(L)' 'MSKPNKPGSEKVSVNDTELECPSSLDNAAEDIKLAVDLIYLFESHQIEAEVALSAIEIVKADLMSKLGKAAS' A
#
# COMPACT_ATOMS: atom_id res chain seq x y z
N MET A 1 28.93 20.93 52.57
CA MET A 1 27.69 20.94 51.75
C MET A 1 27.98 20.16 50.48
N SER A 2 27.74 18.85 50.51
CA SER A 2 28.04 17.95 49.39
C SER A 2 26.89 18.00 48.40
N LYS A 3 27.18 18.43 47.16
CA LYS A 3 26.22 18.38 46.05
C LYS A 3 25.88 16.91 45.74
N PRO A 4 24.61 16.57 45.48
CA PRO A 4 24.27 15.23 45.00
C PRO A 4 24.64 15.12 43.52
N ASN A 5 25.10 13.93 43.15
CA ASN A 5 25.41 13.54 41.78
C ASN A 5 24.60 12.28 41.47
N LYS A 6 23.69 12.31 40.49
CA LYS A 6 23.41 11.16 39.62
C LYS A 6 22.66 11.58 38.35
N PRO A 7 22.87 10.84 37.26
CA PRO A 7 22.81 11.32 35.90
C PRO A 7 21.38 11.37 35.41
N GLY A 8 21.04 12.44 34.70
CA GLY A 8 19.89 12.43 33.81
C GLY A 8 20.21 11.49 32.65
N SER A 9 19.85 10.22 32.82
CA SER A 9 19.76 9.26 31.75
C SER A 9 18.94 9.87 30.62
N GLU A 10 19.60 9.96 29.46
CA GLU A 10 19.05 10.01 28.13
C GLU A 10 17.60 9.48 28.07
N LYS A 11 16.62 10.40 28.02
CA LYS A 11 15.31 10.10 27.46
C LYS A 11 15.33 10.55 26.01
N VAL A 12 15.89 9.70 25.15
CA VAL A 12 15.28 9.50 23.84
C VAL A 12 13.88 8.97 24.16
N SER A 13 12.88 9.83 24.01
CA SER A 13 11.50 9.43 24.26
C SER A 13 10.62 10.09 23.23
N VAL A 14 10.61 9.40 22.08
CA VAL A 14 9.55 9.33 21.09
C VAL A 14 9.17 10.66 20.46
N ASN A 15 9.60 10.84 19.21
CA ASN A 15 8.80 11.55 18.23
C ASN A 15 7.51 10.75 18.07
N ASP A 16 6.57 10.98 18.98
CA ASP A 16 5.22 10.48 18.90
C ASP A 16 4.55 11.20 17.74
N THR A 17 4.15 10.40 16.76
CA THR A 17 2.94 10.60 15.97
C THR A 17 2.92 11.86 15.10
N GLU A 18 3.33 11.68 13.85
CA GLU A 18 2.41 11.81 12.71
C GLU A 18 3.03 11.07 11.52
N LEU A 19 3.11 9.73 11.64
CA LEU A 19 2.84 8.92 10.45
C LEU A 19 1.33 8.90 10.26
N GLU A 20 0.78 10.08 9.97
CA GLU A 20 -0.42 10.10 9.15
C GLU A 20 0.00 9.58 7.77
N CYS A 21 -0.16 8.27 7.56
CA CYS A 21 -0.33 7.74 6.21
C CYS A 21 -1.79 7.33 5.92
N PRO A 22 -2.85 8.01 6.40
CA PRO A 22 -4.22 7.61 6.10
C PRO A 22 -4.64 7.85 4.64
N SER A 23 -3.73 8.25 3.73
CA SER A 23 -3.94 8.15 2.28
C SER A 23 -2.73 8.63 1.45
N SER A 24 -1.58 7.94 1.50
CA SER A 24 -0.52 8.21 0.49
C SER A 24 -0.96 7.91 -0.95
N LEU A 25 -2.16 7.34 -1.13
CA LEU A 25 -2.83 7.12 -2.41
C LEU A 25 -3.84 8.22 -2.79
N ASP A 26 -4.13 9.22 -1.96
CA ASP A 26 -5.18 10.22 -2.28
C ASP A 26 -4.82 11.04 -3.53
N ASN A 27 -3.52 11.28 -3.74
CA ASN A 27 -3.00 12.03 -4.87
C ASN A 27 -2.45 11.14 -6.01
N ALA A 28 -2.58 9.81 -5.90
CA ALA A 28 -2.12 8.89 -6.94
C ALA A 28 -3.07 8.90 -8.15
N ALA A 29 -2.56 8.52 -9.33
CA ALA A 29 -3.39 8.33 -10.51
C ALA A 29 -4.41 7.19 -10.28
N GLU A 30 -5.57 7.26 -10.94
CA GLU A 30 -6.70 6.34 -10.70
C GLU A 30 -6.33 4.87 -10.93
N ASP A 31 -5.49 4.60 -11.93
CA ASP A 31 -4.95 3.28 -12.24
C ASP A 31 -4.05 2.74 -11.11
N ILE A 32 -3.24 3.61 -10.50
CA ILE A 32 -2.39 3.25 -9.36
C ILE A 32 -3.23 2.94 -8.12
N LYS A 33 -4.27 3.75 -7.83
CA LYS A 33 -5.17 3.48 -6.70
C LYS A 33 -5.87 2.14 -6.86
N LEU A 34 -6.43 1.90 -8.05
CA LEU A 34 -7.11 0.65 -8.35
C LEU A 34 -6.17 -0.55 -8.26
N ALA A 35 -4.92 -0.43 -8.72
CA ALA A 35 -3.94 -1.50 -8.59
C ALA A 35 -3.67 -1.86 -7.11
N VAL A 36 -3.57 -0.85 -6.23
CA VAL A 36 -3.38 -1.10 -4.80
C VAL A 36 -4.61 -1.72 -4.16
N ASP A 37 -5.82 -1.26 -4.51
CA ASP A 37 -7.05 -1.86 -4.02
C ASP A 37 -7.16 -3.33 -4.42
N LEU A 38 -6.81 -3.67 -5.67
CA LEU A 38 -6.81 -5.05 -6.16
C LEU A 38 -5.80 -5.92 -5.40
N ILE A 39 -4.58 -5.41 -5.16
CA ILE A 39 -3.57 -6.13 -4.37
C ILE A 39 -4.09 -6.41 -2.96
N TYR A 40 -4.62 -5.38 -2.29
CA TYR A 40 -5.21 -5.52 -0.95
C TYR A 40 -6.33 -6.57 -0.92
N LEU A 41 -7.21 -6.58 -1.94
CA LEU A 41 -8.27 -7.57 -2.05
C LEU A 41 -7.72 -8.99 -2.23
N PHE A 42 -6.72 -9.19 -3.09
CA PHE A 42 -6.11 -10.50 -3.30
C PHE A 42 -5.44 -11.04 -2.04
N GLU A 43 -4.68 -10.20 -1.35
CA GLU A 43 -4.01 -10.58 -0.09
C GLU A 43 -5.03 -10.88 1.02
N SER A 44 -6.06 -10.03 1.17
CA SER A 44 -7.11 -10.21 2.19
C SER A 44 -7.90 -11.51 2.01
N HIS A 45 -8.01 -12.00 0.77
CA HIS A 45 -8.68 -13.26 0.45
C HIS A 45 -7.70 -14.42 0.27
N GLN A 46 -6.41 -14.24 0.58
CA GLN A 46 -5.36 -15.26 0.47
C GLN A 46 -5.31 -15.88 -0.94
N ILE A 47 -5.47 -15.06 -1.97
CA ILE A 47 -5.37 -15.48 -3.36
C ILE A 47 -3.89 -15.58 -3.73
N GLU A 48 -3.47 -16.76 -4.15
CA GLU A 48 -2.10 -16.98 -4.64
C GLU A 48 -1.80 -16.08 -5.85
N ALA A 49 -0.58 -15.54 -5.89
CA ALA A 49 -0.17 -14.58 -6.92
C ALA A 49 -0.35 -15.13 -8.36
N GLU A 50 -0.10 -16.43 -8.57
CA GLU A 50 -0.29 -17.08 -9.87
C GLU A 50 -1.75 -17.06 -10.33
N VAL A 51 -2.68 -17.30 -9.39
CA VAL A 51 -4.12 -17.27 -9.66
C VAL A 51 -4.58 -15.83 -9.90
N ALA A 52 -4.10 -14.88 -9.10
CA ALA A 52 -4.41 -13.46 -9.27
C ALA A 52 -3.94 -12.95 -10.64
N LEU A 53 -2.71 -13.28 -11.05
CA LEU A 53 -2.18 -12.90 -12.36
C LEU A 53 -3.02 -13.47 -13.51
N SER A 54 -3.38 -14.75 -13.45
CA SER A 54 -4.23 -15.37 -14.47
C SER A 54 -5.61 -14.70 -14.56
N ALA A 55 -6.22 -14.36 -13.42
CA ALA A 55 -7.48 -13.62 -13.40
C ALA A 55 -7.34 -12.20 -14.00
N ILE A 56 -6.26 -11.49 -13.68
CA ILE A 56 -5.98 -10.16 -14.24
C ILE A 56 -5.77 -10.21 -15.76
N GLU A 57 -5.16 -11.27 -16.30
CA GLU A 57 -5.04 -11.46 -17.75
C GLU A 57 -6.40 -11.59 -18.44
N ILE A 58 -7.33 -12.33 -17.82
CA ILE A 58 -8.71 -12.48 -18.32
C ILE A 58 -9.42 -11.12 -18.31
N VAL A 59 -9.33 -10.39 -17.20
CA VAL A 59 -9.93 -9.04 -17.08
C VAL A 59 -9.34 -8.09 -18.10
N LYS A 60 -8.01 -8.09 -18.27
CA LYS A 60 -7.31 -7.27 -19.28
C LYS A 60 -7.83 -7.58 -20.69
N ALA A 61 -7.97 -8.85 -21.05
CA ALA A 61 -8.48 -9.25 -22.36
C ALA A 61 -9.91 -8.75 -22.61
N ASP A 62 -10.80 -8.86 -21.61
CA ASP A 62 -12.18 -8.34 -21.68
C ASP A 62 -12.20 -6.81 -21.85
N LEU A 63 -11.39 -6.07 -21.08
CA LEU A 63 -11.28 -4.63 -21.21
C LEU A 63 -10.72 -4.19 -22.56
N MET A 64 -9.71 -4.91 -23.09
CA MET A 64 -9.17 -4.67 -24.43
C MET A 64 -10.22 -4.90 -25.52
N SER A 65 -11.04 -5.94 -25.39
CA SER A 65 -12.17 -6.22 -26.28
C SER A 65 -13.19 -5.08 -26.26
N LYS A 66 -13.56 -4.59 -25.07
CA LYS A 66 -14.47 -3.45 -24.88
C LYS A 66 -13.94 -2.14 -25.46
N LEU A 67 -12.62 -1.95 -25.45
CA LEU A 67 -11.97 -0.79 -26.06
C LEU A 67 -11.82 -0.91 -27.59
N GLY A 68 -12.26 -2.02 -28.20
CA GLY A 68 -12.04 -2.28 -29.62
C GLY A 68 -10.57 -2.45 -29.98
N LYS A 69 -9.72 -2.77 -29.00
CA LYS A 69 -8.27 -3.00 -29.16
C LYS A 69 -7.92 -4.47 -29.34
N ALA A 70 -8.92 -5.34 -29.52
CA ALA A 70 -8.71 -6.73 -29.89
C ALA A 70 -8.21 -6.78 -31.34
N ALA A 71 -6.89 -6.96 -31.49
CA ALA A 71 -6.15 -7.22 -32.73
C ALA A 71 -6.80 -6.70 -34.03
N SER A 72 -6.47 -5.45 -34.40
CA SER A 72 -6.46 -5.07 -35.82
C SER A 72 -5.18 -5.57 -36.48
#